data_AF-A0A392Q0F6-F1
#
_entry.id   AF-A0A392Q0F6-F1
#
_cell.length_a   1.000
_cell.length_b   1.000
_cell.length_c   1.000
_cell.angle_alpha   90.00
_cell.angle_beta   90.00
_cell.angle_gamma   90.00
#
_symmetry.space_group_name_H-M   'P 1'
#
loop_
_entity.id
_entity.type
_entity.pdbx_description
1 polymer ?
#
loop_
_entity_poly.entity_id
_entity_poly.type
_entity_poly.pdbx_seq_one_letter_code
_entity_poly.pdbx_strand_id
1 'polypeptide(L)'
;MIIFTSKAYNILSLISIAKMALTDKTVDPFLQLVNDSKLQAVVDTARKPSKVYGSNEDDEDALNALSSIKLTESQSNESCATMIVQSLEKPAD
;
A
#
# COMPACT_ATOMS: atom_id res chain seq x y z
N MET A 1 -1.76 0.26 -5.15
CA MET A 1 -1.27 0.88 -6.41
C MET A 1 0.21 1.22 -6.34
N ILE A 2 0.65 2.03 -5.36
CA ILE A 2 2.06 2.49 -5.22
C ILE A 2 3.08 1.36 -5.41
N ILE A 3 2.93 0.22 -4.70
CA ILE A 3 3.85 -0.93 -4.82
C ILE A 3 4.01 -1.41 -6.27
N PHE A 4 2.92 -1.49 -7.04
CA PHE A 4 2.98 -1.97 -8.44
C PHE A 4 3.70 -0.97 -9.33
N THR A 5 3.39 0.32 -9.19
CA THR A 5 4.03 1.38 -9.97
C THR A 5 5.52 1.44 -9.65
N SER A 6 5.89 1.43 -8.37
CA SER A 6 7.28 1.40 -7.93
C SER A 6 8.03 0.18 -8.46
N LYS A 7 7.39 -1.00 -8.50
CA LYS A 7 7.99 -2.20 -9.11
C LYS A 7 8.18 -2.06 -10.63
N ALA A 8 7.19 -1.50 -11.34
CA ALA A 8 7.27 -1.30 -12.78
C ALA A 8 8.38 -0.33 -13.20
N TYR A 9 8.63 0.71 -12.39
CA TYR A 9 9.69 1.70 -12.61
C TYR A 9 10.99 1.41 -11.83
N ASN A 10 11.09 0.23 -11.19
CA ASN A 10 12.26 -0.20 -10.42
C ASN A 10 12.69 0.76 -9.28
N ILE A 11 11.72 1.43 -8.64
CA ILE A 11 11.96 2.34 -7.50
C ILE A 11 11.80 1.55 -6.18
N LEU A 12 12.78 0.71 -5.86
CA LEU A 12 12.68 -0.28 -4.77
C LEU A 12 12.44 0.33 -3.39
N SER A 13 12.99 1.51 -3.12
CA SER A 13 12.84 2.22 -1.84
C SER A 13 11.39 2.63 -1.55
N LEU A 14 10.60 2.97 -2.58
CA LEU A 14 9.17 3.25 -2.42
C LEU A 14 8.35 1.99 -2.11
N ILE A 15 8.77 0.82 -2.60
CA ILE A 15 8.11 -0.45 -2.27
C ILE A 15 8.20 -0.70 -0.76
N SER A 16 9.38 -0.48 -0.17
CA SER A 16 9.59 -0.63 1.28
C SER A 16 8.74 0.34 2.10
N ILE A 17 8.67 1.60 1.69
CA ILE A 17 7.84 2.62 2.36
C ILE A 17 6.36 2.22 2.28
N ALA A 18 5.88 1.88 1.08
CA ALA A 18 4.48 1.51 0.88
C ALA A 18 4.10 0.26 1.68
N LYS A 19 4.99 -0.73 1.78
CA LYS A 19 4.77 -1.93 2.61
C LYS A 19 4.77 -1.62 4.10
N MET A 20 5.56 -0.66 4.57
CA MET A 20 5.56 -0.27 5.99
C MET A 20 4.22 0.35 6.41
N ALA A 21 3.54 1.03 5.49
CA ALA A 21 2.19 1.53 5.70
C ALA A 21 1.12 0.42 5.71
N LEU A 22 1.44 -0.80 5.24
CA LEU A 22 0.58 -1.97 5.28
C LEU A 22 0.83 -2.77 6.57
N THR A 23 0.03 -2.48 7.58
CA THR A 23 0.00 -3.16 8.89
C THR A 23 -1.28 -3.98 9.01
N ASP A 24 -1.39 -4.82 10.03
CA ASP A 24 -2.62 -5.62 10.28
C ASP A 24 -3.91 -4.78 10.37
N LYS A 25 -3.79 -3.48 10.67
CA LYS A 25 -4.92 -2.54 10.78
C LYS A 25 -5.23 -1.79 9.48
N THR A 26 -4.29 -1.75 8.54
CA THR A 26 -4.36 -0.93 7.34
C THR A 26 -4.38 -1.76 6.05
N VAL A 27 -4.15 -3.07 6.15
CA VAL A 27 -4.38 -4.01 5.05
C VAL A 27 -5.87 -4.21 4.80
N ASP A 28 -6.23 -4.25 3.52
CA ASP A 28 -7.58 -4.58 3.08
C ASP A 28 -7.89 -6.05 3.44
N PRO A 29 -8.99 -6.34 4.15
CA PRO A 29 -9.30 -7.70 4.59
C PRO A 29 -9.74 -8.63 3.45
N PHE A 30 -10.14 -8.09 2.30
CA PHE A 30 -10.60 -8.82 1.13
C PHE A 30 -9.51 -8.96 0.05
N LEU A 31 -8.36 -8.29 0.21
CA LEU A 31 -7.28 -8.32 -0.78
C LEU A 31 -5.97 -8.78 -0.17
N GLN A 32 -5.26 -9.62 -0.93
CA GLN A 32 -3.91 -10.05 -0.62
C GLN A 32 -2.94 -9.58 -1.71
N LEU A 33 -1.83 -8.99 -1.29
CA LEU A 33 -0.70 -8.70 -2.17
C LEU A 33 0.11 -9.98 -2.43
N VAL A 34 0.29 -10.33 -3.70
CA VAL A 34 1.07 -11.50 -4.14
C VAL A 34 2.27 -11.03 -4.95
N ASN A 35 3.48 -11.35 -4.46
CA ASN A 35 4.77 -11.08 -5.10
C ASN A 35 4.98 -9.62 -5.54
N ASP A 36 4.34 -8.64 -4.88
CA ASP A 36 4.39 -7.21 -5.24
C ASP A 36 3.94 -6.91 -6.68
N SER A 37 3.26 -7.85 -7.35
CA SER A 37 2.83 -7.73 -8.75
C SER A 37 1.37 -8.05 -9.00
N LYS A 38 0.64 -8.56 -8.00
CA LYS A 38 -0.78 -8.88 -8.11
C LYS A 38 -1.52 -8.57 -6.82
N LEU A 39 -2.75 -8.06 -6.93
CA LEU A 39 -3.75 -8.16 -5.86
C LEU A 39 -4.67 -9.35 -6.15
N GLN A 40 -4.91 -10.15 -5.14
CA GLN A 40 -5.80 -11.29 -5.20
C GLN A 40 -6.93 -11.10 -4.21
N ALA A 41 -8.18 -11.30 -4.66
CA ALA A 41 -9.32 -11.35 -3.76
C ALA A 41 -9.22 -12.57 -2.84
N VAL A 42 -9.36 -12.35 -1.55
CA VAL A 42 -9.42 -13.38 -0.53
C VAL A 42 -10.89 -13.79 -0.40
N VAL A 43 -11.22 -14.98 -0.89
CA VAL A 43 -12.58 -15.55 -0.82
C VAL A 43 -12.81 -16.27 0.52
N ASP A 44 -11.80 -16.26 1.39
CA ASP A 44 -11.78 -17.11 2.57
C ASP A 44 -12.71 -16.55 3.66
N THR A 45 -13.91 -17.14 3.72
CA THR A 45 -14.95 -16.90 4.73
C THR A 45 -14.47 -17.15 6.16
N ALA A 46 -13.30 -17.77 6.35
CA ALA A 46 -12.72 -18.06 7.66
C ALA A 46 -12.13 -16.82 8.37
N ARG A 47 -11.71 -15.76 7.66
CA ARG A 47 -11.03 -14.63 8.30
C ARG A 47 -11.96 -13.63 8.98
N LYS A 48 -13.15 -13.37 8.42
CA LYS A 48 -14.22 -12.55 9.01
C LYS A 48 -15.57 -12.93 8.37
N PRO A 49 -16.27 -13.98 8.82
CA PRO A 49 -17.52 -14.44 8.21
C PRO A 49 -18.66 -13.39 8.25
N SER A 50 -18.53 -12.34 9.07
CA SER A 50 -19.54 -11.30 9.22
C SER A 50 -19.33 -10.06 8.35
N LYS A 51 -18.18 -9.92 7.68
CA LYS A 51 -17.84 -8.67 7.01
C LYS A 51 -18.02 -8.80 5.50
N VAL A 52 -18.96 -8.04 4.95
CA VAL A 52 -19.31 -8.06 3.53
C VAL A 52 -18.60 -6.89 2.85
N TYR A 53 -17.89 -7.18 1.76
CA TYR A 53 -17.25 -6.16 0.94
C TYR A 53 -18.27 -5.15 0.42
N GLY A 54 -17.97 -3.85 0.55
CA GLY A 54 -18.83 -2.76 0.09
C GLY A 54 -20.07 -2.50 0.94
N SER A 55 -20.14 -3.09 2.14
CA SER A 55 -21.11 -2.70 3.18
C SER A 55 -20.75 -1.35 3.79
N ASN A 56 -21.68 -0.70 4.49
CA ASN A 56 -21.39 0.56 5.20
C ASN A 56 -20.30 0.35 6.27
N GLU A 57 -20.31 -0.79 6.95
CA GLU A 57 -19.29 -1.18 7.92
C GLU A 57 -17.92 -1.41 7.27
N ASP A 58 -17.89 -1.78 5.99
CA ASP A 58 -16.65 -1.89 5.23
C ASP A 58 -16.05 -0.52 4.91
N ASP A 59 -16.89 0.43 4.51
CA ASP A 59 -16.48 1.81 4.23
C ASP A 59 -15.93 2.51 5.48
N GLU A 60 -16.61 2.36 6.62
CA GLU A 60 -16.14 2.89 7.91
C GLU A 60 -14.78 2.30 8.32
N ASP A 61 -14.60 0.99 8.17
CA ASP A 61 -13.32 0.34 8.43
C ASP A 61 -12.22 0.81 7.47
N ALA A 62 -12.56 1.07 6.19
CA ALA A 62 -11.61 1.62 5.23
C ALA A 62 -11.15 3.03 5.63
N LEU A 63 -12.07 3.89 6.10
CA LEU A 63 -11.76 5.21 6.66
C LEU A 63 -10.90 5.10 7.94
N ASN A 64 -11.22 4.15 8.82
CA ASN A 64 -10.44 3.88 10.02
C ASN A 64 -9.03 3.37 9.70
N ALA A 65 -8.90 2.50 8.69
CA ALA A 65 -7.62 2.04 8.18
C ALA A 65 -6.79 3.21 7.63
N LEU A 66 -7.38 4.08 6.82
CA LEU A 66 -6.71 5.25 6.25
C LEU A 66 -6.23 6.23 7.33
N SER A 67 -7.08 6.55 8.31
CA SER A 67 -6.71 7.43 9.42
C SER A 67 -5.67 6.84 10.37
N SER A 68 -5.53 5.51 10.39
CA SER A 68 -4.53 4.80 11.18
C SER A 68 -3.13 4.79 10.54
N ILE A 69 -3.02 5.14 9.25
CA ILE A 69 -1.72 5.25 8.58
C ILE A 69 -0.96 6.42 9.19
N LYS A 70 0.17 6.12 9.83
CA LYS A 70 1.09 7.12 10.36
C LYS A 70 2.39 7.04 9.57
N LEU A 71 2.63 8.05 8.74
CA LEU A 71 3.91 8.22 8.06
C LEU A 71 4.84 9.02 8.98
N THR A 72 6.09 8.56 9.10
CA THR A 72 7.16 9.33 9.74
C THR A 72 7.63 10.45 8.81
N GLU A 73 8.36 11.45 9.32
CA GLU A 73 8.92 12.52 8.46
C GLU A 73 9.79 11.96 7.31
N SER A 74 10.51 10.87 7.56
CA SER A 74 11.28 10.16 6.53
C SER A 74 10.42 9.54 5.41
N GLN A 75 9.11 9.45 5.61
CA GLN A 75 8.12 8.90 4.68
C GLN A 75 7.12 9.97 4.25
N SER A 76 7.47 11.25 4.38
CA SER A 76 6.61 12.34 3.91
C SER A 76 6.38 12.29 2.40
N ASN A 77 5.38 13.04 1.93
CA ASN A 77 5.11 13.17 0.50
C ASN A 77 6.31 13.78 -0.24
N GLU A 78 7.01 14.73 0.38
CA GLU A 78 8.21 15.36 -0.15
C GLU A 78 9.35 14.34 -0.28
N SER A 79 9.60 13.54 0.76
CA SER A 79 10.61 12.46 0.73
C SER A 79 10.33 11.46 -0.40
N CYS A 80 9.07 11.05 -0.54
CA CYS A 80 8.64 10.16 -1.62
C CYS A 80 8.81 10.82 -3.00
N ALA A 81 8.46 12.10 -3.15
CA ALA A 81 8.61 12.83 -4.40
C ALA A 81 10.09 12.99 -4.78
N THR A 82 10.96 13.34 -3.84
CA THR A 82 12.42 13.41 -4.05
C THR A 82 12.97 12.07 -4.52
N MET A 83 12.55 10.97 -3.90
CA MET A 83 12.97 9.62 -4.29
C MET A 83 12.53 9.25 -5.72
N ILE A 84 11.33 9.68 -6.15
CA ILE A 84 10.88 9.51 -7.54
C ILE A 84 11.77 10.32 -8.47
N VAL A 85 12.00 11.61 -8.20
CA VAL A 85 12.83 12.47 -9.06
C VAL A 85 14.24 11.93 -9.19
N GLN A 86 14.87 11.52 -8.08
CA GLN A 86 16.20 10.91 -8.07
C GLN A 86 16.25 9.61 -8.89
N SER A 87 15.19 8.81 -8.89
CA SER A 87 15.13 7.59 -9.71
C SER A 87 15.04 7.86 -11.22
N LEU A 88 14.66 9.08 -11.62
CA LEU A 88 14.57 9.51 -13.02
C LEU A 88 15.84 10.22 -13.51
N GLU A 89 16.73 10.62 -12.60
CA GLU A 89 18.03 11.20 -12.96
C GLU A 89 18.86 10.14 -13.71
N LYS A 90 19.23 10.44 -14.95
CA LYS A 90 20.16 9.59 -15.70
C LYS A 90 21.51 9.59 -15.00
N PRO A 91 22.24 8.47 -14.96
CA PRO A 91 23.64 8.51 -14.58
C PRO A 91 24.33 9.53 -15.49
N ALA A 92 25.04 10.50 -14.89
CA ALA A 92 25.83 11.44 -15.64
C ALA A 92 26.87 10.65 -16.45
N ASP A 93 26.88 10.87 -17.78
CA ASP A 93 27.89 10.34 -18.70
C ASP A 93 29.30 10.79 -18.31
#